data_AF-A0A2V8P0N6-F1
#
_entry.id   AF-A0A2V8P0N6-F1
#
_cell.length_a   1.000
_cell.length_b   1.000
_cell.length_c   1.000
_cell.angle_alpha   90.00
_cell.angle_beta   90.00
_cell.angle_gamma   90.00
#
_symmetry.space_group_name_H-M   'P 1'
#
loop_
_entity.id
_entity.type
_entity.pdbx_description
1 polymer ?
#
loop_
_entity_poly.entity_id
_entity_poly.type
_entity_poly.pdbx_seq_one_letter_code
_entity_poly.pdbx_strand_id
1 'polypeptide(L)'
;QSDPLLANFKLTLAFNGVGTTGNTDWTSLPTAGVANDDLTSNVQNYQKYFHWISHTYDHPNSLNGLHKSDPGGDPDTPQVDSIDLEILTNQYVATGAGQNLDPDPRDTVSPLHLTDFNPANLVTPGVTGLNDTLVPTYLVQDGIRYVVTDTSVIGQANNGPNPSPNVGIVNGYAPSLYEVPRHPNDIFFNAVNWADDQAEFSCIYNNPVQLPYSTFTAPQILDYVSSGFLTNMLMGDMDPQMFHQNNLHNYDGQGHSLLSDAYDQTFTKYERLYKLPVVSPTLDQLGQNMQNRNAYNLSTATASLTGLSGSNLTISITVPATASVPSAIIPITGLNSVGTETYGGQHISHVQVSRGQTIILPVL
;
A
#
# COMPACT_ATOMS: atom_id res chain seq x y z
N GLN A 1 16.98 -3.74 13.38
CA GLN A 1 16.28 -5.04 13.47
C GLN A 1 17.30 -6.17 13.67
N SER A 2 17.21 -6.93 14.76
CA SER A 2 18.02 -8.15 14.98
C SER A 2 17.19 -9.44 14.84
N ASP A 3 15.87 -9.32 14.71
CA ASP A 3 15.00 -10.48 14.52
C ASP A 3 15.15 -11.05 13.10
N PRO A 4 15.53 -12.34 12.93
CA PRO A 4 15.65 -12.97 11.61
C PRO A 4 14.35 -13.01 10.79
N LEU A 5 13.19 -13.08 11.44
CA LEU A 5 11.88 -13.11 10.77
C LEU A 5 11.51 -11.75 10.22
N LEU A 6 12.05 -10.68 10.80
CA LEU A 6 11.80 -9.29 10.38
C LEU A 6 12.98 -8.70 9.59
N ALA A 7 13.95 -9.52 9.20
CA ALA A 7 15.18 -9.06 8.53
C ALA A 7 14.91 -8.30 7.22
N ASN A 8 13.80 -8.60 6.55
CA ASN A 8 13.37 -7.97 5.30
C ASN A 8 12.15 -7.05 5.48
N PHE A 9 11.68 -6.85 6.71
CA PHE A 9 10.57 -5.95 6.97
C PHE A 9 10.99 -4.50 6.73
N LYS A 10 10.19 -3.79 5.94
CA LYS A 10 10.31 -2.35 5.70
C LYS A 10 8.95 -1.69 5.81
N LEU A 11 8.95 -0.44 6.27
CA LEU A 11 7.78 0.43 6.19
C LEU A 11 7.76 1.13 4.83
N THR A 12 6.56 1.36 4.29
CA THR A 12 6.34 2.26 3.15
C THR A 12 5.90 3.61 3.68
N LEU A 13 6.68 4.66 3.42
CA LEU A 13 6.36 6.03 3.80
C LEU A 13 5.75 6.78 2.62
N ALA A 14 4.58 7.36 2.87
CA ALA A 14 3.92 8.25 1.93
C ALA A 14 4.42 9.69 2.16
N PHE A 15 4.55 10.49 1.11
CA PHE A 15 5.03 11.88 1.23
C PHE A 15 4.20 12.87 0.40
N ASN A 16 4.09 14.08 0.95
CA ASN A 16 3.51 15.26 0.32
C ASN A 16 4.61 16.27 0.03
N GLY A 17 4.84 16.54 -1.25
CA GLY A 17 5.98 17.30 -1.72
C GLY A 17 5.97 18.77 -1.31
N VAL A 18 4.79 19.37 -1.10
CA VAL A 18 4.67 20.77 -0.67
C VAL A 18 5.37 21.01 0.66
N GLY A 19 5.47 19.99 1.51
CA GLY A 19 6.21 20.06 2.77
C GLY A 19 7.69 20.40 2.61
N THR A 20 8.26 20.18 1.42
CA THR A 20 9.67 20.47 1.11
C THR A 20 9.95 21.92 0.70
N THR A 21 8.91 22.74 0.49
CA THR A 21 9.02 24.10 -0.09
C THR A 21 9.67 25.13 0.85
N GLY A 22 9.75 24.83 2.15
CA GLY A 22 10.45 25.64 3.15
C GLY A 22 9.78 26.99 3.48
N ASN A 23 8.54 27.23 3.05
CA ASN A 23 7.80 28.44 3.39
C ASN A 23 7.06 28.28 4.75
N THR A 24 6.69 29.40 5.37
CA THR A 24 5.94 29.42 6.65
C THR A 24 4.47 29.09 6.50
N ASP A 25 3.93 29.23 5.29
CA ASP A 25 2.50 29.19 5.01
C ASP A 25 1.98 27.75 5.19
N TRP A 26 2.79 26.74 4.84
CA TRP A 26 2.46 25.32 4.98
C TRP A 26 2.99 24.68 6.26
N THR A 27 4.17 25.10 6.72
CA THR A 27 4.85 24.43 7.84
C THR A 27 4.39 24.91 9.22
N SER A 28 3.59 25.99 9.28
CA SER A 28 3.28 26.73 10.52
C SER A 28 4.52 27.15 11.32
N LEU A 29 5.71 27.12 10.69
CA LEU A 29 6.96 27.51 11.33
C LEU A 29 6.99 29.03 11.52
N PRO A 30 7.60 29.52 12.61
CA PRO A 30 7.54 30.93 12.97
C PRO A 30 8.33 31.87 12.06
N THR A 31 9.16 31.38 11.12
CA THR A 31 9.95 32.23 10.22
C THR A 31 10.29 31.53 8.89
N ALA A 32 10.21 32.27 7.77
CA ALA A 32 10.55 31.76 6.45
C ALA A 32 12.06 31.48 6.37
N GLY A 33 12.45 30.34 5.80
CA GLY A 33 13.86 29.95 5.77
C GLY A 33 14.42 29.45 7.11
N VAL A 34 13.57 28.99 8.04
CA VAL A 34 14.05 28.10 9.11
C VAL A 34 14.52 26.81 8.46
N ALA A 35 15.83 26.76 8.25
CA ALA A 35 16.65 25.64 7.82
C ALA A 35 16.64 24.42 8.79
N ASN A 36 15.58 24.24 9.58
CA ASN A 36 15.42 23.11 10.51
C ASN A 36 14.25 22.20 10.10
N ASP A 37 13.86 22.17 8.83
CA ASP A 37 13.38 20.90 8.29
C ASP A 37 14.61 19.98 8.13
N ASP A 38 15.12 19.51 9.28
CA ASP A 38 16.11 18.44 9.29
C ASP A 38 15.48 17.16 8.76
N LEU A 39 14.15 17.03 8.72
CA LEU A 39 13.45 15.89 8.14
C LEU A 39 13.75 15.76 6.64
N THR A 40 13.74 16.81 5.83
CA THR A 40 14.15 16.73 4.41
C THR A 40 15.59 16.19 4.26
N SER A 41 16.53 16.67 5.08
CA SER A 41 17.92 16.17 5.08
C SER A 41 18.04 14.75 5.66
N ASN A 42 17.26 14.42 6.68
CA ASN A 42 17.23 13.11 7.32
C ASN A 42 16.60 12.07 6.39
N VAL A 43 15.56 12.42 5.63
CA VAL A 43 14.98 11.58 4.58
C VAL A 43 16.06 11.15 3.60
N GLN A 44 16.87 12.09 3.10
CA GLN A 44 17.98 11.76 2.21
C GLN A 44 19.00 10.79 2.84
N ASN A 45 19.28 10.92 4.15
CA ASN A 45 20.21 10.06 4.87
C ASN A 45 19.65 8.66 5.21
N TYR A 46 18.34 8.56 5.46
CA TYR A 46 17.69 7.35 5.97
C TYR A 46 16.78 6.65 4.96
N GLN A 47 16.55 7.22 3.76
CA GLN A 47 15.61 6.71 2.76
C GLN A 47 15.79 5.23 2.40
N LYS A 48 17.01 4.70 2.44
CA LYS A 48 17.30 3.29 2.13
C LYS A 48 16.58 2.28 3.03
N TYR A 49 16.13 2.71 4.22
CA TYR A 49 15.44 1.87 5.19
C TYR A 49 13.93 1.76 4.95
N PHE A 50 13.39 2.55 4.01
CA PHE A 50 11.97 2.64 3.72
C PHE A 50 11.69 2.38 2.24
N HIS A 51 10.48 1.93 1.94
CA HIS A 51 9.88 2.15 0.62
C HIS A 51 9.20 3.53 0.61
N TRP A 52 9.06 4.12 -0.56
CA TRP A 52 8.45 5.44 -0.72
C TRP A 52 7.28 5.40 -1.72
N ILE A 53 6.21 6.11 -1.39
CA ILE A 53 5.02 6.23 -2.23
C ILE A 53 4.54 7.68 -2.29
N SER A 54 4.06 8.11 -3.46
CA SER A 54 3.48 9.44 -3.63
C SER A 54 2.19 9.55 -2.82
N HIS A 55 1.96 10.68 -2.16
CA HIS A 55 0.68 11.01 -1.54
C HIS A 55 0.07 12.31 -2.08
N THR A 56 0.35 12.66 -3.34
CA THR A 56 0.05 13.97 -3.97
C THR A 56 0.93 15.11 -3.45
N TYR A 57 0.95 16.26 -4.12
CA TYR A 57 1.90 17.34 -3.86
C TYR A 57 1.49 18.11 -2.60
N ASP A 58 0.31 18.73 -2.63
CA ASP A 58 -0.16 19.60 -1.54
C ASP A 58 -1.27 18.97 -0.67
N HIS A 59 -1.67 17.74 -1.00
CA HIS A 59 -2.72 17.00 -0.31
C HIS A 59 -4.05 17.78 -0.33
N PRO A 60 -4.69 17.93 -1.50
CA PRO A 60 -5.97 18.60 -1.55
C PRO A 60 -7.01 17.81 -0.77
N ASN A 61 -8.04 18.50 -0.29
CA ASN A 61 -9.12 17.87 0.49
C ASN A 61 -9.79 16.71 -0.27
N SER A 62 -9.79 16.77 -1.60
CA SER A 62 -10.30 15.72 -2.46
C SER A 62 -9.73 15.86 -3.88
N LEU A 63 -9.49 14.73 -4.54
CA LEU A 63 -9.23 14.70 -5.98
C LEU A 63 -10.51 14.76 -6.82
N ASN A 64 -11.69 14.51 -6.24
CA ASN A 64 -12.96 14.53 -6.98
C ASN A 64 -13.20 15.93 -7.57
N GLY A 65 -13.55 15.97 -8.86
CA GLY A 65 -13.77 17.22 -9.59
C GLY A 65 -12.49 17.96 -9.98
N LEU A 66 -11.29 17.48 -9.63
CA LEU A 66 -10.06 18.07 -10.15
C LEU A 66 -9.91 17.72 -11.64
N HIS A 67 -9.52 18.74 -12.40
CA HIS A 67 -9.31 18.64 -13.84
C HIS A 67 -7.88 18.16 -14.15
N LYS A 68 -7.69 17.71 -15.39
CA LYS A 68 -6.34 17.64 -15.95
C LYS A 68 -5.83 19.07 -16.14
N SER A 69 -4.56 19.34 -15.84
CA SER A 69 -4.01 20.64 -16.19
C SER A 69 -3.99 20.79 -17.72
N ASP A 70 -4.51 21.90 -18.23
CA ASP A 70 -4.25 22.32 -19.62
C ASP A 70 -3.13 23.35 -19.58
N PRO A 71 -1.99 23.16 -20.28
CA PRO A 71 -0.97 24.19 -20.43
C PRO A 71 -1.49 25.49 -21.10
N GLY A 72 -2.68 25.46 -21.72
CA GLY A 72 -3.40 26.63 -22.22
C GLY A 72 -4.33 27.33 -21.21
N GLY A 73 -4.48 26.77 -20.00
CA GLY A 73 -5.48 27.17 -19.02
C GLY A 73 -6.87 26.69 -19.41
N ASP A 74 -7.54 25.96 -18.52
CA ASP A 74 -8.98 25.72 -18.67
C ASP A 74 -9.70 27.08 -18.65
N PRO A 75 -10.39 27.49 -19.73
CA PRO A 75 -11.03 28.80 -19.81
C PRO A 75 -12.17 28.98 -18.80
N ASP A 76 -12.65 27.90 -18.17
CA ASP A 76 -13.75 27.95 -17.21
C ASP A 76 -13.28 27.99 -15.74
N THR A 77 -12.02 27.66 -15.43
CA THR A 77 -11.44 27.79 -14.07
C THR A 77 -9.91 27.67 -14.07
N PRO A 78 -9.13 28.70 -13.67
CA PRO A 78 -7.76 28.49 -13.24
C PRO A 78 -7.82 27.96 -11.81
N GLN A 79 -8.03 26.65 -11.64
CA GLN A 79 -7.86 26.08 -10.33
C GLN A 79 -6.36 25.99 -10.07
N VAL A 80 -5.93 26.57 -8.94
CA VAL A 80 -4.53 26.55 -8.45
C VAL A 80 -4.04 25.11 -8.24
N ASP A 81 -4.95 24.14 -8.28
CA ASP A 81 -4.76 22.73 -8.01
C ASP A 81 -5.40 21.87 -9.12
N SER A 82 -4.69 20.84 -9.58
CA SER A 82 -5.05 19.97 -10.71
C SER A 82 -4.37 18.61 -10.58
N ILE A 83 -4.85 17.59 -11.30
CA ILE A 83 -4.23 16.26 -11.23
C ILE A 83 -2.76 16.28 -11.64
N ASP A 84 -2.41 17.02 -12.71
CA ASP A 84 -1.03 17.08 -13.16
C ASP A 84 -0.13 17.80 -12.13
N LEU A 85 -0.61 18.85 -11.45
CA LEU A 85 0.13 19.49 -10.36
C LEU A 85 0.42 18.47 -9.26
N GLU A 86 -0.62 17.80 -8.77
CA GLU A 86 -0.54 16.87 -7.65
C GLU A 86 0.33 15.64 -7.94
N ILE A 87 0.33 15.18 -9.18
CA ILE A 87 1.09 13.99 -9.57
C ILE A 87 2.49 14.35 -10.07
N LEU A 88 2.62 15.23 -11.06
CA LEU A 88 3.90 15.50 -11.71
C LEU A 88 4.84 16.27 -10.80
N THR A 89 4.34 17.25 -10.03
CA THR A 89 5.18 17.99 -9.07
C THR A 89 5.66 17.09 -7.95
N ASN A 90 4.81 16.19 -7.44
CA ASN A 90 5.23 15.26 -6.40
C ASN A 90 6.24 14.21 -6.90
N GLN A 91 6.13 13.80 -8.18
CA GLN A 91 7.16 12.98 -8.84
C GLN A 91 8.48 13.76 -9.02
N TYR A 92 8.41 15.05 -9.36
CA TYR A 92 9.58 15.93 -9.39
C TYR A 92 10.24 16.04 -8.02
N VAL A 93 9.45 16.21 -6.93
CA VAL A 93 9.98 16.20 -5.57
C VAL A 93 10.65 14.85 -5.24
N ALA A 94 10.03 13.72 -5.56
CA ALA A 94 10.65 12.42 -5.30
C ALA A 94 11.98 12.23 -6.04
N THR A 95 12.04 12.59 -7.32
CA THR A 95 13.11 12.11 -8.22
C THR A 95 14.10 13.19 -8.66
N GLY A 96 13.67 14.46 -8.66
CA GLY A 96 14.34 15.57 -9.33
C GLY A 96 14.17 15.58 -10.85
N ALA A 97 13.33 14.69 -11.39
CA ALA A 97 13.03 14.58 -12.82
C ALA A 97 11.53 14.80 -13.07
N GLY A 98 11.18 15.26 -14.28
CA GLY A 98 9.79 15.58 -14.62
C GLY A 98 9.51 17.07 -14.55
N GLN A 99 8.29 17.44 -14.20
CA GLN A 99 7.81 18.82 -14.20
C GLN A 99 7.49 19.27 -12.78
N ASN A 100 8.09 20.40 -12.37
CA ASN A 100 7.58 21.16 -11.24
C ASN A 100 6.51 22.11 -11.78
N LEU A 101 5.24 21.88 -11.42
CA LEU A 101 4.11 22.71 -11.83
C LEU A 101 3.64 23.66 -10.72
N ASP A 102 4.37 23.73 -9.59
CA ASP A 102 4.06 24.66 -8.51
C ASP A 102 4.05 26.11 -9.02
N PRO A 103 2.89 26.79 -8.98
CA PRO A 103 2.76 28.14 -9.51
C PRO A 103 3.21 29.22 -8.52
N ASP A 104 3.47 28.90 -7.23
CA ASP A 104 3.84 29.90 -6.23
C ASP A 104 5.33 30.26 -6.32
N PRO A 105 5.69 31.48 -6.78
CA PRO A 105 7.09 31.88 -6.90
C PRO A 105 7.79 32.07 -5.54
N ARG A 106 7.06 31.98 -4.42
CA ARG A 106 7.62 32.00 -3.06
C ARG A 106 8.15 30.63 -2.65
N ASP A 107 7.75 29.58 -3.34
CA ASP A 107 8.08 28.20 -2.98
C ASP A 107 9.39 27.78 -3.62
N THR A 108 10.26 27.17 -2.82
CA THR A 108 11.51 26.55 -3.32
C THR A 108 11.37 25.05 -3.20
N VAL A 109 10.82 24.44 -4.25
CA VAL A 109 10.62 22.98 -4.32
C VAL A 109 11.99 22.27 -4.35
N SER A 110 12.25 21.44 -3.33
CA SER A 110 13.55 20.76 -3.16
C SER A 110 13.40 19.25 -3.38
N PRO A 111 14.04 18.68 -4.42
CA PRO A 111 14.00 17.23 -4.64
C PRO A 111 14.64 16.40 -3.51
N LEU A 112 14.01 15.27 -3.21
CA LEU A 112 14.45 14.30 -2.19
C LEU A 112 15.38 13.21 -2.77
N HIS A 113 15.32 12.95 -4.08
CA HIS A 113 16.06 11.90 -4.78
C HIS A 113 15.90 10.51 -4.13
N LEU A 114 14.64 10.09 -3.98
CA LEU A 114 14.24 8.81 -3.39
C LEU A 114 14.64 7.64 -4.33
N THR A 115 15.37 6.66 -3.81
CA THR A 115 15.89 5.52 -4.59
C THR A 115 14.97 4.31 -4.60
N ASP A 116 14.12 4.17 -3.58
CA ASP A 116 13.15 3.06 -3.41
C ASP A 116 11.73 3.63 -3.60
N PHE A 117 11.52 4.27 -4.77
CA PHE A 117 10.29 4.96 -5.16
C PHE A 117 9.85 4.50 -6.54
N ASN A 118 8.56 4.21 -6.71
CA ASN A 118 7.96 3.90 -8.00
C ASN A 118 6.89 4.95 -8.34
N PRO A 119 7.07 5.75 -9.42
CA PRO A 119 6.13 6.81 -9.79
C PRO A 119 4.75 6.29 -10.19
N ALA A 120 4.59 4.99 -10.44
CA ALA A 120 3.31 4.39 -10.75
C ALA A 120 2.41 4.15 -9.51
N ASN A 121 2.94 4.32 -8.30
CA ASN A 121 2.26 4.06 -7.04
C ASN A 121 1.77 5.35 -6.39
N LEU A 122 0.52 5.36 -5.92
CA LEU A 122 -0.09 6.53 -5.30
C LEU A 122 -1.00 6.15 -4.14
N VAL A 123 -0.93 6.91 -3.06
CA VAL A 123 -2.03 7.02 -2.08
C VAL A 123 -2.79 8.30 -2.41
N THR A 124 -4.06 8.24 -2.79
CA THR A 124 -4.84 9.46 -3.02
C THR A 124 -5.24 10.10 -1.68
N PRO A 125 -5.30 11.44 -1.56
CA PRO A 125 -5.69 12.12 -0.33
C PRO A 125 -7.10 11.70 0.08
N GLY A 126 -7.25 11.23 1.31
CA GLY A 126 -8.53 10.71 1.82
C GLY A 126 -9.13 9.56 1.02
N VAL A 127 -8.35 8.85 0.19
CA VAL A 127 -8.83 7.81 -0.75
C VAL A 127 -9.91 8.35 -1.72
N THR A 128 -9.76 9.60 -2.14
CA THR A 128 -10.67 10.30 -3.06
C THR A 128 -10.25 10.13 -4.52
N GLY A 129 -11.10 10.56 -5.48
CA GLY A 129 -10.84 10.52 -6.92
C GLY A 129 -11.21 9.22 -7.63
N LEU A 130 -11.27 8.09 -6.91
CA LEU A 130 -11.41 6.76 -7.54
C LEU A 130 -12.80 6.52 -8.18
N ASN A 131 -13.84 7.18 -7.68
CA ASN A 131 -15.20 7.10 -8.21
C ASN A 131 -15.59 8.30 -9.09
N ASP A 132 -14.68 9.25 -9.30
CA ASP A 132 -14.87 10.32 -10.26
C ASP A 132 -14.75 9.78 -11.70
N THR A 133 -15.56 10.28 -12.62
CA THR A 133 -15.61 9.76 -13.99
C THR A 133 -14.38 10.09 -14.84
N LEU A 134 -13.60 11.10 -14.45
CA LEU A 134 -12.46 11.62 -15.23
C LEU A 134 -11.13 11.42 -14.51
N VAL A 135 -11.08 11.62 -13.20
CA VAL A 135 -9.82 11.59 -12.42
C VAL A 135 -9.02 10.28 -12.61
N PRO A 136 -9.60 9.07 -12.58
CA PRO A 136 -8.85 7.84 -12.81
C PRO A 136 -8.12 7.83 -14.17
N THR A 137 -8.71 8.44 -15.19
CA THR A 137 -8.09 8.56 -16.51
C THR A 137 -6.91 9.53 -16.48
N TYR A 138 -7.03 10.66 -15.77
CA TYR A 138 -5.94 11.63 -15.62
C TYR A 138 -4.77 11.04 -14.84
N LEU A 139 -5.02 10.33 -13.74
CA LEU A 139 -4.00 9.58 -13.00
C LEU A 139 -3.22 8.62 -13.91
N VAL A 140 -3.93 7.86 -14.76
CA VAL A 140 -3.31 6.96 -15.72
C VAL A 140 -2.46 7.70 -16.76
N GLN A 141 -2.92 8.86 -17.24
CA GLN A 141 -2.17 9.68 -18.18
C GLN A 141 -0.86 10.20 -17.59
N ASP A 142 -0.83 10.46 -16.28
CA ASP A 142 0.36 10.93 -15.56
C ASP A 142 1.22 9.77 -15.01
N GLY A 143 0.94 8.55 -15.48
CA GLY A 143 1.75 7.37 -15.23
C GLY A 143 1.37 6.54 -14.01
N ILE A 144 0.34 6.93 -13.25
CA ILE A 144 -0.14 6.13 -12.12
C ILE A 144 -0.77 4.83 -12.62
N ARG A 145 -0.47 3.72 -11.94
CA ARG A 145 -1.01 2.39 -12.26
C ARG A 145 -1.58 1.68 -11.05
N TYR A 146 -1.09 2.01 -9.85
CA TYR A 146 -1.52 1.37 -8.61
C TYR A 146 -1.90 2.42 -7.58
N VAL A 147 -3.09 2.27 -7.00
CA VAL A 147 -3.61 3.09 -5.90
C VAL A 147 -4.12 2.20 -4.78
N VAL A 148 -4.22 2.73 -3.56
CA VAL A 148 -4.89 2.04 -2.46
C VAL A 148 -6.37 2.38 -2.39
N THR A 149 -7.19 1.50 -1.82
CA THR A 149 -8.59 1.79 -1.44
C THR A 149 -8.74 1.88 0.08
N ASP A 150 -9.98 2.02 0.55
CA ASP A 150 -10.40 1.85 1.93
C ASP A 150 -11.39 0.67 2.02
N THR A 151 -11.01 -0.42 2.68
CA THR A 151 -11.87 -1.61 2.79
C THR A 151 -13.14 -1.40 3.63
N SER A 152 -13.24 -0.30 4.39
CA SER A 152 -14.47 0.07 5.10
C SER A 152 -15.53 0.72 4.21
N VAL A 153 -15.15 1.21 3.02
CA VAL A 153 -16.09 1.79 2.07
C VAL A 153 -16.80 0.68 1.31
N ILE A 154 -18.09 0.49 1.58
CA ILE A 154 -18.93 -0.54 0.97
C ILE A 154 -19.97 0.05 0.02
N GLY A 155 -20.38 -0.73 -0.98
CA GLY A 155 -21.47 -0.39 -1.89
C GLY A 155 -21.09 0.51 -3.07
N GLN A 156 -19.79 0.71 -3.32
CA GLN A 156 -19.27 1.43 -4.49
C GLN A 156 -18.57 0.46 -5.45
N ALA A 157 -18.47 0.84 -6.73
CA ALA A 157 -17.86 -0.01 -7.76
C ALA A 157 -16.32 0.05 -7.73
N ASN A 158 -15.78 1.25 -7.45
CA ASN A 158 -14.39 1.52 -7.15
C ASN A 158 -14.29 1.92 -5.67
N ASN A 159 -13.09 1.89 -5.09
CA ASN A 159 -12.85 2.14 -3.67
C ASN A 159 -13.66 1.23 -2.73
N GLY A 160 -13.04 0.15 -2.26
CA GLY A 160 -13.68 -0.73 -1.29
C GLY A 160 -12.87 -1.98 -0.98
N PRO A 161 -13.50 -2.99 -0.35
CA PRO A 161 -12.85 -4.24 -0.01
C PRO A 161 -12.58 -5.10 -1.24
N ASN A 162 -11.76 -6.14 -1.07
CA ASN A 162 -11.45 -7.09 -2.14
C ASN A 162 -12.72 -7.73 -2.71
N PRO A 163 -12.86 -7.87 -4.03
CA PRO A 163 -13.93 -8.67 -4.64
C PRO A 163 -13.82 -10.17 -4.32
N SER A 164 -12.61 -10.65 -3.98
CA SER A 164 -12.35 -11.99 -3.46
C SER A 164 -11.01 -11.99 -2.71
N PRO A 165 -10.70 -12.98 -1.85
CA PRO A 165 -9.47 -12.97 -1.05
C PRO A 165 -8.21 -12.69 -1.89
N ASN A 166 -7.44 -11.66 -1.49
CA ASN A 166 -6.20 -11.23 -2.12
C ASN A 166 -6.33 -10.85 -3.61
N VAL A 167 -7.46 -10.25 -3.98
CA VAL A 167 -7.68 -9.67 -5.31
C VAL A 167 -8.02 -8.20 -5.13
N GLY A 168 -7.38 -7.32 -5.89
CA GLY A 168 -7.72 -5.90 -5.98
C GLY A 168 -8.74 -5.60 -7.08
N ILE A 169 -9.13 -4.34 -7.17
CA ILE A 169 -10.20 -3.85 -8.05
C ILE A 169 -9.56 -3.27 -9.33
N VAL A 170 -10.13 -3.60 -10.48
CA VAL A 170 -9.81 -2.88 -11.73
C VAL A 170 -10.76 -1.69 -11.80
N ASN A 171 -10.23 -0.47 -11.82
CA ASN A 171 -11.06 0.73 -11.81
C ASN A 171 -12.00 0.76 -13.03
N GLY A 172 -13.30 0.99 -12.80
CA GLY A 172 -14.34 0.96 -13.82
C GLY A 172 -14.29 2.10 -14.84
N TYR A 173 -13.65 3.22 -14.52
CA TYR A 173 -13.49 4.38 -15.43
C TYR A 173 -12.17 4.34 -16.20
N ALA A 174 -11.11 3.81 -15.57
CA ALA A 174 -9.79 3.64 -16.20
C ALA A 174 -9.20 2.25 -15.89
N PRO A 175 -9.44 1.23 -16.75
CA PRO A 175 -9.01 -0.15 -16.48
C PRO A 175 -7.50 -0.38 -16.36
N SER A 176 -6.67 0.61 -16.70
CA SER A 176 -5.21 0.59 -16.48
C SER A 176 -4.80 1.09 -15.09
N LEU A 177 -5.76 1.53 -14.26
CA LEU A 177 -5.58 1.84 -12.85
C LEU A 177 -6.06 0.65 -12.01
N TYR A 178 -5.15 0.06 -11.25
CA TYR A 178 -5.44 -1.04 -10.35
C TYR A 178 -5.49 -0.54 -8.91
N GLU A 179 -6.55 -0.91 -8.22
CA GLU A 179 -6.83 -0.49 -6.87
C GLU A 179 -6.55 -1.65 -5.90
N VAL A 180 -5.60 -1.44 -4.99
CA VAL A 180 -5.14 -2.39 -3.98
C VAL A 180 -5.91 -2.14 -2.68
N PRO A 181 -6.73 -3.09 -2.22
CA PRO A 181 -7.45 -2.96 -0.95
C PRO A 181 -6.52 -2.73 0.23
N ARG A 182 -6.83 -1.73 1.07
CA ARG A 182 -6.07 -1.38 2.26
C ARG A 182 -7.01 -1.26 3.45
N HIS A 183 -6.63 -1.90 4.55
CA HIS A 183 -7.40 -1.88 5.78
C HIS A 183 -7.26 -0.55 6.51
N PRO A 184 -8.36 0.14 6.84
CA PRO A 184 -8.34 1.09 7.94
C PRO A 184 -8.19 0.31 9.26
N ASN A 185 -7.73 1.00 10.28
CA ASN A 185 -7.63 0.46 11.63
C ASN A 185 -7.92 1.55 12.65
N ASP A 186 -8.06 1.14 13.91
CA ASP A 186 -8.39 2.03 15.02
C ASP A 186 -7.16 2.69 15.65
N ILE A 187 -6.10 2.93 14.86
CA ILE A 187 -5.04 3.89 15.19
C ILE A 187 -5.27 5.12 14.33
N PHE A 188 -5.84 6.16 14.94
CA PHE A 188 -6.44 7.26 14.19
C PHE A 188 -5.39 8.21 13.60
N PHE A 189 -5.71 8.75 12.42
CA PHE A 189 -4.77 9.51 11.58
C PHE A 189 -4.17 10.76 12.25
N ASN A 190 -4.89 11.32 13.20
CA ASN A 190 -4.58 12.56 13.91
C ASN A 190 -3.97 12.31 15.31
N ALA A 191 -3.93 11.07 15.80
CA ALA A 191 -3.43 10.73 17.12
C ALA A 191 -1.89 10.65 17.15
N VAL A 192 -1.25 11.28 18.14
CA VAL A 192 0.21 11.28 18.32
C VAL A 192 0.68 10.43 19.52
N ASN A 193 -0.25 9.99 20.38
CA ASN A 193 0.02 9.11 21.50
C ASN A 193 -1.24 8.32 21.88
N TRP A 194 -1.11 7.33 22.77
CA TRP A 194 -2.20 6.44 23.15
C TRP A 194 -3.36 7.11 23.90
N ALA A 195 -3.13 8.26 24.56
CA ALA A 195 -4.20 9.00 25.22
C ALA A 195 -5.10 9.71 24.19
N ASP A 196 -4.50 10.28 23.14
CA ASP A 196 -5.23 10.90 22.03
C ASP A 196 -6.04 9.84 21.27
N ASP A 197 -5.39 8.71 20.94
CA ASP A 197 -6.01 7.60 20.21
C ASP A 197 -7.20 7.01 20.99
N GLN A 198 -7.04 6.80 22.31
CA GLN A 198 -8.15 6.35 23.17
C GLN A 198 -9.30 7.36 23.22
N ALA A 199 -9.01 8.66 23.20
CA ALA A 199 -10.05 9.68 23.19
C ALA A 199 -10.86 9.64 21.89
N GLU A 200 -10.20 9.46 20.74
CA GLU A 200 -10.86 9.31 19.45
C GLU A 200 -11.66 8.01 19.35
N PHE A 201 -11.07 6.89 19.79
CA PHE A 201 -11.73 5.59 19.89
C PHE A 201 -13.02 5.70 20.72
N SER A 202 -12.95 6.34 21.89
CA SER A 202 -14.13 6.56 22.72
C SER A 202 -15.16 7.44 22.02
N CYS A 203 -14.74 8.50 21.32
CA CYS A 203 -15.66 9.36 20.58
C CYS A 203 -16.46 8.58 19.52
N ILE A 204 -15.80 7.70 18.76
CA ILE A 204 -16.41 6.91 17.68
C ILE A 204 -17.33 5.82 18.25
N TYR A 205 -16.86 5.07 19.24
CA TYR A 205 -17.59 3.91 19.77
C TYR A 205 -18.61 4.26 20.87
N ASN A 206 -18.73 5.53 21.28
CA ASN A 206 -19.70 5.97 22.28
C ASN A 206 -20.97 6.60 21.66
N ASN A 207 -21.06 6.73 20.33
CA ASN A 207 -22.26 7.24 19.65
C ASN A 207 -22.61 6.53 18.32
N PRO A 208 -23.50 5.51 18.32
CA PRO A 208 -24.11 4.91 19.51
C PRO A 208 -23.08 4.15 20.35
N VAL A 209 -23.39 3.92 21.63
CA VAL A 209 -22.53 3.14 22.53
C VAL A 209 -22.40 1.70 22.01
N GLN A 210 -21.17 1.28 21.72
CA GLN A 210 -20.83 -0.05 21.24
C GLN A 210 -19.96 -0.77 22.27
N LEU A 211 -20.57 -1.62 23.11
CA LEU A 211 -19.83 -2.44 24.09
C LEU A 211 -19.18 -3.67 23.42
N PRO A 212 -17.97 -4.09 23.84
CA PRO A 212 -17.15 -3.50 24.92
C PRO A 212 -16.25 -2.32 24.47
N TYR A 213 -16.20 -2.01 23.17
CA TYR A 213 -15.29 -1.03 22.56
C TYR A 213 -15.35 0.34 23.22
N SER A 214 -16.54 0.85 23.52
CA SER A 214 -16.73 2.15 24.17
C SER A 214 -16.05 2.30 25.54
N THR A 215 -15.57 1.20 26.13
CA THR A 215 -14.87 1.16 27.43
C THR A 215 -13.41 0.77 27.35
N PHE A 216 -12.87 0.58 26.14
CA PHE A 216 -11.48 0.18 25.98
C PHE A 216 -10.53 1.26 26.50
N THR A 217 -9.53 0.80 27.23
CA THR A 217 -8.33 1.56 27.60
C THR A 217 -7.29 1.46 26.49
N ALA A 218 -6.33 2.39 26.44
CA ALA A 218 -5.22 2.34 25.49
C ALA A 218 -4.56 0.94 25.32
N PRO A 219 -4.20 0.21 26.40
CA PRO A 219 -3.66 -1.15 26.26
C PRO A 219 -4.64 -2.16 25.63
N GLN A 220 -5.94 -1.99 25.85
CA GLN A 220 -6.96 -2.85 25.23
C GLN A 220 -7.16 -2.52 23.75
N ILE A 221 -7.06 -1.23 23.37
CA ILE A 221 -7.08 -0.81 21.96
C ILE A 221 -5.87 -1.39 21.23
N LEU A 222 -4.66 -1.21 21.79
CA LEU A 222 -3.45 -1.81 21.23
C LEU A 222 -3.57 -3.34 21.10
N ASP A 223 -4.09 -4.02 22.11
CA ASP A 223 -4.30 -5.47 22.04
C ASP A 223 -5.33 -5.87 20.97
N TYR A 224 -6.40 -5.10 20.82
CA TYR A 224 -7.43 -5.30 19.80
C TYR A 224 -6.87 -5.12 18.39
N VAL A 225 -6.24 -3.98 18.10
CA VAL A 225 -5.66 -3.66 16.78
C VAL A 225 -4.58 -4.66 16.40
N SER A 226 -3.63 -4.93 17.31
CA SER A 226 -2.55 -5.91 17.04
C SER A 226 -3.06 -7.34 16.86
N SER A 227 -4.19 -7.71 17.48
CA SER A 227 -4.83 -9.00 17.23
C SER A 227 -5.50 -9.05 15.85
N GLY A 228 -6.06 -7.93 15.39
CA GLY A 228 -6.58 -7.77 14.03
C GLY A 228 -5.48 -7.94 12.98
N PHE A 229 -4.35 -7.26 13.16
CA PHE A 229 -3.20 -7.41 12.25
C PHE A 229 -2.68 -8.84 12.23
N LEU A 230 -2.52 -9.47 13.40
CA LEU A 230 -2.15 -10.87 13.48
C LEU A 230 -3.15 -11.75 12.71
N THR A 231 -4.45 -11.53 12.88
CA THR A 231 -5.49 -12.32 12.22
C THR A 231 -5.35 -12.23 10.69
N ASN A 232 -5.13 -11.03 10.16
CA ASN A 232 -4.86 -10.81 8.73
C ASN A 232 -3.61 -11.60 8.28
N MET A 233 -2.50 -11.49 9.01
CA MET A 233 -1.27 -12.24 8.72
C MET A 233 -1.49 -13.76 8.74
N LEU A 234 -2.25 -14.29 9.70
CA LEU A 234 -2.51 -15.73 9.85
C LEU A 234 -3.39 -16.30 8.73
N MET A 235 -4.25 -15.48 8.14
CA MET A 235 -5.09 -15.87 6.99
C MET A 235 -4.38 -15.68 5.65
N GLY A 236 -3.15 -15.15 5.66
CA GLY A 236 -2.39 -14.83 4.45
C GLY A 236 -2.99 -13.67 3.67
N ASP A 237 -3.65 -12.74 4.36
CA ASP A 237 -4.12 -11.48 3.78
C ASP A 237 -2.92 -10.62 3.38
N MET A 238 -2.96 -10.09 2.15
CA MET A 238 -1.90 -9.24 1.59
C MET A 238 -2.25 -7.75 1.59
N ASP A 239 -3.44 -7.38 2.06
CA ASP A 239 -3.88 -6.00 2.12
C ASP A 239 -3.03 -5.21 3.15
N PRO A 240 -2.48 -4.04 2.77
CA PRO A 240 -1.72 -3.20 3.69
C PRO A 240 -2.61 -2.61 4.81
N GLN A 241 -1.95 -2.10 5.84
CA GLN A 241 -2.57 -1.37 6.95
C GLN A 241 -2.39 0.15 6.75
N MET A 242 -3.43 0.93 6.99
CA MET A 242 -3.37 2.39 6.93
C MET A 242 -2.76 2.98 8.20
N PHE A 243 -1.83 3.93 8.04
CA PHE A 243 -1.26 4.75 9.12
C PHE A 243 -0.97 6.15 8.58
N HIS A 244 -0.73 7.10 9.48
CA HIS A 244 -0.42 8.49 9.14
C HIS A 244 0.81 8.98 9.91
N GLN A 245 1.37 10.10 9.47
CA GLN A 245 2.62 10.65 10.01
C GLN A 245 2.57 10.93 11.53
N ASN A 246 1.41 11.33 12.07
CA ASN A 246 1.22 11.52 13.51
C ASN A 246 1.53 10.24 14.32
N ASN A 247 1.23 9.07 13.76
CA ASN A 247 1.40 7.79 14.45
C ASN A 247 2.86 7.37 14.60
N LEU A 248 3.80 8.08 13.95
CA LEU A 248 5.25 7.93 14.11
C LEU A 248 5.84 8.82 15.21
N HIS A 249 5.02 9.66 15.86
CA HIS A 249 5.50 10.56 16.90
C HIS A 249 6.15 9.78 18.06
N ASN A 250 7.40 10.13 18.37
CA ASN A 250 8.14 9.59 19.51
C ASN A 250 7.59 10.20 20.81
N TYR A 251 6.47 9.66 21.29
CA TYR A 251 5.65 10.31 22.31
C TYR A 251 6.30 10.37 23.70
N ASP A 252 7.35 9.59 23.95
CA ASP A 252 8.05 9.54 25.25
C ASP A 252 9.55 9.81 25.16
N GLY A 253 10.07 10.12 23.98
CA GLY A 253 11.49 10.35 23.75
C GLY A 253 12.36 9.08 23.76
N GLN A 254 11.78 7.90 23.94
CA GLN A 254 12.49 6.61 24.02
C GLN A 254 12.43 5.81 22.71
N GLY A 255 11.77 6.34 21.69
CA GLY A 255 11.62 5.71 20.38
C GLY A 255 10.30 4.95 20.22
N HIS A 256 9.38 5.06 21.18
CA HIS A 256 8.05 4.46 21.08
C HIS A 256 7.07 5.41 20.39
N SER A 257 6.19 4.82 19.58
CA SER A 257 5.18 5.47 18.76
C SER A 257 3.97 4.54 18.66
N LEU A 258 2.80 5.08 18.29
CA LEU A 258 1.60 4.27 18.09
C LEU A 258 1.85 3.14 17.06
N LEU A 259 2.54 3.48 15.97
CA LEU A 259 2.90 2.52 14.92
C LEU A 259 3.87 1.45 15.42
N SER A 260 4.94 1.83 16.12
CA SER A 260 5.93 0.86 16.60
C SER A 260 5.33 -0.09 17.63
N ASP A 261 4.52 0.41 18.56
CA ASP A 261 3.87 -0.41 19.58
C ASP A 261 2.92 -1.44 18.95
N ALA A 262 2.14 -1.00 17.95
CA ALA A 262 1.23 -1.87 17.22
C ALA A 262 1.97 -3.00 16.48
N TYR A 263 3.07 -2.68 15.79
CA TYR A 263 3.87 -3.70 15.12
C TYR A 263 4.63 -4.60 16.09
N ASP A 264 5.25 -4.06 17.15
CA ASP A 264 5.97 -4.84 18.14
C ASP A 264 5.06 -5.86 18.83
N GLN A 265 3.84 -5.45 19.23
CA GLN A 265 2.88 -6.36 19.82
C GLN A 265 2.34 -7.37 18.79
N THR A 266 2.11 -6.96 17.54
CA THR A 266 1.69 -7.86 16.46
C THR A 266 2.73 -8.93 16.20
N PHE A 267 4.00 -8.55 16.02
CA PHE A 267 5.09 -9.48 15.73
C PHE A 267 5.41 -10.36 16.94
N THR A 268 5.37 -9.82 18.16
CA THR A 268 5.47 -10.64 19.39
C THR A 268 4.41 -11.74 19.42
N LYS A 269 3.17 -11.46 19.00
CA LYS A 269 2.12 -12.47 18.89
C LYS A 269 2.37 -13.44 17.74
N TYR A 270 2.78 -12.93 16.57
CA TYR A 270 3.06 -13.72 15.38
C TYR A 270 4.16 -14.75 15.62
N GLU A 271 5.28 -14.35 16.24
CA GLU A 271 6.44 -15.20 16.50
C GLU A 271 6.17 -16.34 17.48
N ARG A 272 5.11 -16.24 18.29
CA ARG A 272 4.64 -17.33 19.16
C ARG A 272 3.93 -18.43 18.35
N LEU A 273 3.42 -18.11 17.17
CA LEU A 273 2.61 -18.99 16.34
C LEU A 273 3.34 -19.47 15.09
N TYR A 274 4.16 -18.61 14.47
CA TYR A 274 4.83 -18.85 13.21
C TYR A 274 6.33 -18.55 13.28
N LYS A 275 7.07 -19.16 12.35
CA LYS A 275 8.51 -18.97 12.11
C LYS A 275 8.80 -18.62 10.64
N LEU A 276 7.82 -18.02 9.96
CA LEU A 276 7.98 -17.59 8.56
C LEU A 276 8.43 -16.13 8.53
N PRO A 277 9.30 -15.74 7.58
CA PRO A 277 9.72 -14.35 7.44
C PRO A 277 8.54 -13.42 7.11
N VAL A 278 8.51 -12.23 7.69
CA VAL A 278 7.62 -11.16 7.28
C VAL A 278 8.26 -10.42 6.11
N VAL A 279 7.46 -10.19 5.06
CA VAL A 279 7.89 -9.47 3.85
C VAL A 279 7.03 -8.23 3.65
N SER A 280 7.62 -7.17 3.09
CA SER A 280 6.95 -5.90 2.81
C SER A 280 7.04 -5.57 1.32
N PRO A 281 6.15 -6.09 0.46
CA PRO A 281 6.17 -5.71 -0.95
C PRO A 281 5.75 -4.25 -1.13
N THR A 282 6.31 -3.60 -2.15
CA THR A 282 5.85 -2.28 -2.62
C THR A 282 4.44 -2.37 -3.21
N LEU A 283 3.74 -1.23 -3.36
CA LEU A 283 2.34 -1.24 -3.81
C LEU A 283 2.16 -1.86 -5.20
N ASP A 284 3.09 -1.63 -6.14
CA ASP A 284 3.04 -2.25 -7.46
C ASP A 284 3.28 -3.76 -7.39
N GLN A 285 4.16 -4.22 -6.50
CA GLN A 285 4.36 -5.65 -6.27
C GLN A 285 3.11 -6.29 -5.65
N LEU A 286 2.46 -5.63 -4.67
CA LEU A 286 1.17 -6.07 -4.13
C LEU A 286 0.10 -6.13 -5.22
N GLY A 287 -0.01 -5.09 -6.05
CA GLY A 287 -0.93 -5.05 -7.18
C GLY A 287 -0.70 -6.19 -8.17
N GLN A 288 0.55 -6.46 -8.55
CA GLN A 288 0.91 -7.59 -9.42
C GLN A 288 0.59 -8.94 -8.76
N ASN A 289 0.86 -9.09 -7.46
CA ASN A 289 0.54 -10.31 -6.71
C ASN A 289 -0.98 -10.57 -6.69
N MET A 290 -1.77 -9.52 -6.45
CA MET A 290 -3.25 -9.61 -6.49
C MET A 290 -3.78 -9.91 -7.89
N GLN A 291 -3.20 -9.31 -8.94
CA GLN A 291 -3.53 -9.62 -10.33
C GLN A 291 -3.22 -11.08 -10.69
N ASN A 292 -2.05 -11.58 -10.27
CA ASN A 292 -1.65 -12.98 -10.43
C ASN A 292 -2.60 -13.92 -9.67
N ARG A 293 -3.00 -13.55 -8.45
CA ARG A 293 -3.99 -14.30 -7.67
C ARG A 293 -5.35 -14.35 -8.37
N ASN A 294 -5.80 -13.24 -8.93
CA ASN A 294 -7.04 -13.20 -9.69
C ASN A 294 -6.98 -14.09 -10.93
N ALA A 295 -5.87 -14.01 -11.69
CA ALA A 295 -5.65 -14.88 -12.84
C ALA A 295 -5.64 -16.36 -12.44
N TYR A 296 -5.00 -16.72 -11.33
CA TYR A 296 -5.04 -18.07 -10.76
C TYR A 296 -6.48 -18.51 -10.44
N ASN A 297 -7.25 -17.69 -9.69
CA ASN A 297 -8.64 -18.01 -9.34
C ASN A 297 -9.50 -18.25 -10.59
N LEU A 298 -9.35 -17.39 -11.61
CA LEU A 298 -10.10 -17.45 -12.87
C LEU A 298 -9.62 -18.54 -13.84
N SER A 299 -8.42 -19.09 -13.61
CA SER A 299 -7.87 -20.17 -14.43
C SER A 299 -8.56 -21.51 -14.18
N THR A 300 -9.18 -21.69 -13.02
CA THR A 300 -9.74 -22.97 -12.54
C THR A 300 -8.76 -24.14 -12.65
N ALA A 301 -7.46 -23.84 -12.52
CA ALA A 301 -6.40 -24.83 -12.65
C ALA A 301 -6.60 -26.01 -11.69
N THR A 302 -6.27 -27.19 -12.17
CA THR A 302 -6.23 -28.42 -11.37
C THR A 302 -4.85 -29.01 -11.43
N ALA A 303 -4.43 -29.67 -10.34
CA ALA A 303 -3.18 -30.40 -10.29
C ALA A 303 -3.40 -31.81 -9.72
N SER A 304 -2.70 -32.79 -10.29
CA SER A 304 -2.69 -34.16 -9.79
C SER A 304 -1.27 -34.71 -9.75
N LEU A 305 -0.95 -35.41 -8.67
CA LEU A 305 0.28 -36.20 -8.60
C LEU A 305 0.04 -37.53 -9.32
N THR A 306 0.97 -37.90 -10.20
CA THR A 306 0.93 -39.17 -10.93
C THR A 306 2.29 -39.87 -10.84
N GLY A 307 2.27 -41.21 -10.83
CA GLY A 307 3.46 -42.03 -10.62
C GLY A 307 3.49 -42.69 -9.23
N LEU A 308 4.47 -43.57 -9.02
CA LEU A 308 4.69 -44.25 -7.75
C LEU A 308 5.64 -43.42 -6.88
N SER A 309 5.35 -43.31 -5.57
CA SER A 309 6.26 -42.65 -4.62
C SER A 309 7.66 -43.26 -4.69
N GLY A 310 8.68 -42.41 -4.83
CA GLY A 310 10.10 -42.79 -4.78
C GLY A 310 10.78 -43.09 -6.12
N SER A 311 10.05 -43.27 -7.23
CA SER A 311 10.67 -43.24 -8.57
C SER A 311 9.63 -42.88 -9.64
N ASN A 312 9.83 -41.74 -10.32
CA ASN A 312 8.96 -41.16 -11.35
C ASN A 312 7.68 -40.47 -10.85
N LEU A 313 7.68 -39.88 -9.66
CA LEU A 313 6.60 -38.98 -9.25
C LEU A 313 6.62 -37.74 -10.14
N THR A 314 5.46 -37.39 -10.68
CA THR A 314 5.25 -36.18 -11.49
C THR A 314 4.01 -35.46 -11.02
N ILE A 315 3.96 -34.16 -11.28
CA ILE A 315 2.77 -33.34 -11.12
C ILE A 315 2.24 -32.94 -12.49
N SER A 316 0.97 -33.22 -12.75
CA SER A 316 0.24 -32.79 -13.94
C SER A 316 -0.64 -31.60 -13.57
N ILE A 317 -0.42 -30.47 -14.22
CA ILE A 317 -1.10 -29.20 -13.97
C ILE A 317 -1.88 -28.83 -15.22
N THR A 318 -3.19 -28.61 -15.10
CA THR A 318 -4.06 -28.32 -16.23
C THR A 318 -4.85 -27.06 -16.01
N VAL A 319 -4.78 -26.13 -16.96
CA VAL A 319 -5.73 -25.02 -17.10
C VAL A 319 -6.71 -25.40 -18.22
N PRO A 320 -8.01 -25.57 -17.95
CA PRO A 320 -8.97 -26.01 -18.94
C PRO A 320 -9.15 -25.00 -20.08
N ALA A 321 -9.57 -25.50 -21.25
CA ALA A 321 -9.87 -24.65 -22.41
C ALA A 321 -11.02 -23.64 -22.15
N THR A 322 -11.83 -23.90 -21.13
CA THR A 322 -12.96 -23.05 -20.68
C THR A 322 -12.55 -21.95 -19.71
N ALA A 323 -11.27 -21.84 -19.31
CA ALA A 323 -10.84 -20.77 -18.42
C ALA A 323 -11.09 -19.38 -19.03
N SER A 324 -11.45 -18.41 -18.18
CA SER A 324 -11.75 -17.04 -18.63
C SER A 324 -10.51 -16.18 -18.86
N VAL A 325 -9.34 -16.65 -18.41
CA VAL A 325 -8.03 -16.00 -18.58
C VAL A 325 -7.18 -16.70 -19.64
N PRO A 326 -6.33 -15.96 -20.40
CA PRO A 326 -5.47 -16.56 -21.43
C PRO A 326 -4.35 -17.44 -20.84
N SER A 327 -3.87 -17.12 -19.65
CA SER A 327 -2.85 -17.86 -18.92
C SER A 327 -2.92 -17.52 -17.44
N ALA A 328 -2.35 -18.36 -16.58
CA ALA A 328 -2.16 -18.07 -15.17
C ALA A 328 -0.85 -18.67 -14.63
N ILE A 329 -0.30 -18.01 -13.61
CA ILE A 329 0.82 -18.51 -12.83
C ILE A 329 0.26 -19.39 -11.71
N ILE A 330 0.67 -20.65 -11.69
CA ILE A 330 0.24 -21.64 -10.71
C ILE A 330 1.37 -21.81 -9.67
N PRO A 331 1.19 -21.34 -8.42
CA PRO A 331 2.17 -21.56 -7.36
C PRO A 331 2.08 -23.01 -6.86
N ILE A 332 3.23 -23.67 -6.74
CA ILE A 332 3.34 -25.07 -6.31
C ILE A 332 4.38 -25.18 -5.21
N THR A 333 3.89 -25.25 -3.99
CA THR A 333 4.71 -25.45 -2.80
C THR A 333 5.30 -26.86 -2.76
N GLY A 334 6.59 -26.95 -2.44
CA GLY A 334 7.36 -28.20 -2.41
C GLY A 334 7.98 -28.58 -3.76
N LEU A 335 7.60 -27.94 -4.87
CA LEU A 335 8.24 -28.18 -6.16
C LEU A 335 9.50 -27.33 -6.29
N ASN A 336 10.64 -27.97 -6.54
CA ASN A 336 11.90 -27.29 -6.82
C ASN A 336 12.15 -27.23 -8.34
N SER A 337 12.05 -26.04 -8.92
CA SER A 337 12.32 -25.79 -10.32
C SER A 337 13.24 -24.56 -10.49
N VAL A 338 13.72 -24.32 -11.71
CA VAL A 338 14.59 -23.18 -11.99
C VAL A 338 13.87 -21.87 -11.67
N GLY A 339 14.48 -21.02 -10.83
CA GLY A 339 13.88 -19.75 -10.41
C GLY A 339 12.81 -19.89 -9.33
N THR A 340 12.71 -21.04 -8.65
CA THR A 340 11.79 -21.24 -7.53
C THR A 340 12.05 -20.24 -6.40
N GLU A 341 10.97 -19.73 -5.80
CA GLU A 341 11.05 -18.96 -4.57
C GLU A 341 11.43 -19.89 -3.41
N THR A 342 12.15 -19.37 -2.41
CA THR A 342 12.35 -20.09 -1.15
C THR A 342 11.77 -19.26 -0.01
N TYR A 343 10.76 -19.81 0.66
CA TYR A 343 10.06 -19.15 1.76
C TYR A 343 9.81 -20.15 2.90
N GLY A 344 10.20 -19.79 4.12
CA GLY A 344 10.06 -20.69 5.28
C GLY A 344 10.79 -22.03 5.14
N GLY A 345 11.87 -22.09 4.34
CA GLY A 345 12.59 -23.32 4.03
C GLY A 345 11.92 -24.23 3.00
N GLN A 346 10.81 -23.79 2.38
CA GLN A 346 10.15 -24.53 1.30
C GLN A 346 10.39 -23.85 -0.04
N HIS A 347 10.48 -24.65 -1.10
CA HIS A 347 10.52 -24.16 -2.47
C HIS A 347 9.10 -23.92 -2.99
N ILE A 348 8.86 -22.80 -3.68
CA ILE A 348 7.58 -22.48 -4.32
C ILE A 348 7.85 -22.19 -5.79
N SER A 349 7.51 -23.16 -6.64
CA SER A 349 7.62 -23.01 -8.09
C SER A 349 6.42 -22.24 -8.64
N HIS A 350 6.68 -21.28 -9.53
CA HIS A 350 5.66 -20.45 -10.18
C HIS A 350 5.52 -20.87 -11.64
N VAL A 351 4.56 -21.76 -11.93
CA VAL A 351 4.44 -22.39 -13.25
C VAL A 351 3.41 -21.64 -14.09
N GLN A 352 3.86 -20.97 -15.15
CA GLN A 352 2.96 -20.35 -16.13
C GLN A 352 2.28 -21.43 -16.99
N VAL A 353 0.95 -21.46 -17.00
CA VAL A 353 0.15 -22.40 -17.81
C VAL A 353 -0.84 -21.63 -18.66
N SER A 354 -0.86 -21.90 -19.96
CA SER A 354 -1.81 -21.28 -20.90
C SER A 354 -3.17 -21.98 -20.86
N ARG A 355 -4.22 -21.28 -21.26
CA ARG A 355 -5.55 -21.85 -21.42
C ARG A 355 -5.54 -23.07 -22.33
N GLY A 356 -6.17 -24.16 -21.90
CA GLY A 356 -6.24 -25.42 -22.64
C GLY A 356 -4.94 -26.24 -22.61
N GLN A 357 -3.95 -25.82 -21.81
CA GLN A 357 -2.67 -26.50 -21.69
C GLN A 357 -2.64 -27.40 -20.45
N THR A 358 -1.93 -28.53 -20.59
CA THR A 358 -1.46 -29.36 -19.49
C THR A 358 0.07 -29.36 -19.48
N ILE A 359 0.67 -29.12 -18.32
CA ILE A 359 2.11 -29.21 -18.07
C ILE A 359 2.37 -30.37 -17.12
N ILE A 360 3.39 -31.18 -17.41
CA ILE A 360 3.84 -32.27 -16.55
C ILE A 360 5.27 -31.98 -16.10
N LEU A 361 5.51 -31.96 -14.79
CA LEU A 361 6.82 -31.70 -14.20
C LEU A 361 7.24 -32.85 -13.30
N PRO A 362 8.53 -33.22 -13.27
CA PRO A 362 9.05 -34.17 -12.29
C PRO A 362 8.98 -33.55 -10.89
N VAL A 363 8.59 -34.37 -9.91
CA VAL A 363 8.69 -34.02 -8.48
C VAL A 363 9.94 -34.73 -7.98
N LEU A 364 11.03 -33.96 -7.83
CA LEU A 364 12.34 -34.46 -7.38
C LEU A 364 12.45 -34.47 -5.86
#